data_AF-A0A847YE83-F1
#
_entry.id   AF-A0A847YE83-F1
#
_cell.length_a   1.000
_cell.length_b   1.000
_cell.length_c   1.000
_cell.angle_alpha   90.00
_cell.angle_beta   90.00
_cell.angle_gamma   90.00
#
_symmetry.space_group_name_H-M   'P 1'
#
loop_
_entity.id
_entity.type
_entity.pdbx_description
1 polymer ?
#
loop_
_entity_poly.entity_id
_entity_poly.type
_entity_poly.pdbx_seq_one_letter_code
_entity_poly.pdbx_strand_id
1 'polypeptide(L)'
;GAVYHPFKYLPFVHLAMIFVGARVLHHLFFRQAADSCRRGNGGASFARGGDGAGLHSYVRQAAAPPPLPFGANRNAIALFAASSLFLFWHILHADTTFYAFGDTTYAELPPRMAEILQPGDVPARIMPIAPFRSPAPHFVWGLGLNFPLVYRLESIEGYGEFVRQTAENREVEAGVRRDPQATLRAYGVTHLVLHRCAVEPCLSGSRDARRAEIETLYRDSRIQDWCRGMEPVFHNDSVAVFALTGAAPRAVGTPAASLPELGGFGEALESGGVVEAQLGEGSTGKSIALPVRLEETRVRVDTAALAQGGAVTVNYLRRPRSRVWIDGRPAEPSADERGRLVVRIPPGTRELVVGYGGNWILGGIAAGGLLIVFAAMGWIQRGPFAERAFRRFSGKQRLPAPAEQLHNGKNRRESPRQDAGNGGVLGRPLLSRG
;
A
#
# COMPACT_ATOMS: atom_id res chain seq x y z
N GLY A 1 12.29 6.09 -25.25
CA GLY A 1 11.22 6.78 -24.53
C GLY A 1 10.71 5.89 -23.42
N ALA A 2 10.94 6.26 -22.16
CA ALA A 2 10.45 5.50 -21.02
C ALA A 2 8.97 5.81 -20.80
N VAL A 3 8.09 4.85 -21.11
CA VAL A 3 6.68 4.95 -20.70
C VAL A 3 6.63 4.67 -19.20
N TYR A 4 6.33 5.74 -18.48
CA TYR A 4 6.19 5.84 -17.03
C TYR A 4 5.10 4.88 -16.54
N HIS A 5 5.37 4.06 -15.53
CA HIS A 5 4.44 3.03 -15.03
C HIS A 5 3.21 3.70 -14.38
N PRO A 6 2.00 3.68 -15.00
CA PRO A 6 0.83 4.41 -14.48
C PRO A 6 0.30 3.85 -13.15
N PHE A 7 0.70 2.63 -12.80
CA PHE A 7 0.22 1.92 -11.61
C PHE A 7 0.75 2.46 -10.26
N LYS A 8 1.83 3.26 -10.25
CA LYS A 8 2.33 3.87 -9.00
C LYS A 8 1.34 4.90 -8.44
N TYR A 9 0.49 5.46 -9.30
CA TYR A 9 -0.54 6.43 -8.92
C TYR A 9 -1.93 5.81 -8.69
N LEU A 10 -2.08 4.49 -8.86
CA LEU A 10 -3.38 3.83 -8.76
C LEU A 10 -4.05 4.08 -7.40
N PRO A 11 -3.36 4.00 -6.24
CA PRO A 11 -3.97 4.37 -4.95
C PRO A 11 -4.41 5.84 -4.92
N PHE A 12 -3.69 6.74 -5.60
CA PHE A 12 -4.04 8.16 -5.70
C PHE A 12 -5.23 8.40 -6.63
N VAL A 13 -5.42 7.59 -7.68
CA VAL A 13 -6.61 7.61 -8.54
C VAL A 13 -7.83 7.12 -7.74
N HIS A 14 -7.69 6.05 -6.95
CA HIS A 14 -8.74 5.60 -6.04
C HIS A 14 -9.06 6.66 -4.99
N LEU A 15 -8.05 7.28 -4.39
CA LEU A 15 -8.21 8.37 -3.42
C LEU A 15 -8.89 9.58 -4.07
N ALA A 16 -8.47 9.97 -5.27
CA ALA A 16 -9.06 11.06 -6.03
C ALA A 16 -10.52 10.77 -6.39
N MET A 17 -10.85 9.54 -6.79
CA MET A 17 -12.22 9.11 -7.07
C MET A 17 -13.09 9.14 -5.82
N ILE A 18 -12.56 8.72 -4.66
CA ILE A 18 -13.25 8.83 -3.37
C ILE A 18 -13.45 10.30 -3.00
N PHE A 19 -12.44 11.16 -3.16
CA PHE A 19 -12.54 12.59 -2.86
C PHE A 19 -13.50 13.34 -3.79
N VAL A 20 -13.46 13.04 -5.10
CA VAL A 20 -14.39 13.60 -6.09
C VAL A 20 -15.80 13.12 -5.79
N GLY A 21 -15.99 11.82 -5.54
CA GLY A 21 -17.28 11.27 -5.12
C GLY A 21 -17.82 11.93 -3.85
N ALA A 22 -16.98 12.09 -2.83
CA ALA A 22 -17.35 12.75 -1.58
C ALA A 22 -17.68 14.23 -1.77
N ARG A 23 -16.94 14.95 -2.63
CA ARG A 23 -17.18 16.37 -2.93
C ARG A 23 -18.44 16.58 -3.75
N VAL A 24 -18.73 15.67 -4.68
CA VAL A 24 -19.99 15.64 -5.45
C VAL A 24 -21.16 15.39 -4.49
N LEU A 25 -21.09 14.35 -3.65
CA LEU A 25 -22.08 14.09 -2.61
C LEU A 25 -22.28 15.31 -1.70
N HIS A 26 -21.18 15.94 -1.27
CA HIS A 26 -21.25 17.13 -0.43
C HIS A 26 -22.01 18.28 -1.13
N HIS A 27 -21.70 18.51 -2.41
CA HIS A 27 -22.28 19.61 -3.16
C HIS A 27 -23.77 19.38 -3.48
N LEU A 28 -24.17 18.14 -3.75
CA LEU A 28 -25.57 17.78 -3.97
C LEU A 28 -26.38 17.91 -2.68
N PHE A 29 -25.89 17.34 -1.58
CA PHE A 29 -26.71 17.19 -0.38
C PHE A 29 -26.64 18.40 0.56
N PHE A 30 -25.49 19.06 0.72
CA PHE A 30 -25.34 20.12 1.74
C PHE A 30 -25.48 21.52 1.17
N ARG A 31 -24.98 21.78 -0.05
CA ARG A 31 -25.05 23.13 -0.63
C ARG A 31 -26.45 23.49 -1.11
N GLN A 32 -27.18 22.53 -1.70
CA GLN A 32 -28.58 22.74 -2.07
C GLN A 32 -29.48 22.96 -0.84
N ALA A 33 -29.21 22.26 0.27
CA ALA A 33 -29.90 22.48 1.53
C ALA A 33 -29.61 23.87 2.11
N ALA A 34 -28.34 24.32 2.08
CA ALA A 34 -27.95 25.64 2.57
C ALA A 34 -28.53 26.80 1.73
N ASP A 35 -28.53 26.69 0.41
CA ASP A 35 -29.08 27.72 -0.48
C ASP A 35 -30.62 27.80 -0.40
N SER A 36 -31.29 26.67 -0.15
CA SER A 36 -32.74 26.64 0.11
C SER A 36 -33.09 27.37 1.40
N CYS A 37 -32.28 27.21 2.47
CA CYS A 37 -32.42 27.98 3.70
C CYS A 37 -32.15 29.48 3.51
N ARG A 38 -31.18 29.85 2.66
CA ARG A 38 -30.80 31.25 2.45
C ARG A 38 -31.86 32.04 1.67
N ARG A 39 -32.50 31.42 0.66
CA ARG A 39 -33.56 32.07 -0.13
C ARG A 39 -34.89 32.17 0.63
N GLY A 40 -35.15 31.28 1.58
CA GLY A 40 -36.32 31.37 2.47
C GLY A 40 -36.30 32.58 3.41
N ASN A 41 -35.12 33.15 3.69
CA ASN A 41 -34.95 34.34 4.54
C ASN A 41 -34.83 35.66 3.74
N GLY A 42 -35.07 35.63 2.43
CA GLY A 42 -35.03 36.82 1.58
C GLY A 42 -36.17 37.80 1.87
N GLY A 43 -35.88 38.82 2.67
CA GLY A 43 -36.51 40.14 2.53
C GLY A 43 -37.79 40.40 3.30
N ALA A 44 -37.74 40.30 4.63
CA ALA A 44 -38.46 41.26 5.47
C ALA A 44 -37.53 42.47 5.66
N SER A 45 -37.40 43.31 4.63
CA SER A 45 -36.81 44.62 4.79
C SER A 45 -37.79 45.42 5.64
N PHE A 46 -37.51 45.55 6.93
CA PHE A 46 -38.22 46.47 7.81
C PHE A 46 -37.92 47.90 7.33
N ALA A 47 -38.75 48.41 6.44
CA ALA A 47 -38.86 49.84 6.22
C ALA A 47 -39.36 50.43 7.55
N ARG A 48 -38.44 51.04 8.29
CA ARG A 48 -38.74 51.80 9.51
C ARG A 48 -39.58 53.00 9.08
N GLY A 49 -40.75 53.12 9.70
CA GLY A 49 -41.80 54.03 9.29
C GLY A 49 -41.42 55.51 9.28
N GLY A 50 -42.12 56.22 8.40
CA GLY A 50 -42.40 57.65 8.46
C GLY A 50 -43.82 57.83 7.92
N ASP A 51 -44.77 57.86 8.85
CA ASP A 51 -46.12 58.42 8.83
C ASP A 51 -47.11 58.12 7.69
N GLY A 52 -48.33 57.78 8.12
CA GLY A 52 -49.55 58.15 7.41
C GLY A 52 -50.36 57.01 6.79
N ALA A 53 -51.29 56.48 7.58
CA ALA A 53 -52.61 55.99 7.19
C ALA A 53 -52.77 55.40 5.77
N GLY A 54 -52.68 54.07 5.67
CA GLY A 54 -53.08 53.33 4.47
C GLY A 54 -52.81 51.84 4.62
N LEU A 55 -53.62 51.14 5.42
CA LEU A 55 -53.53 49.70 5.63
C LEU A 55 -54.05 48.95 4.38
N HIS A 56 -53.27 48.96 3.30
CA HIS A 56 -53.45 48.01 2.21
C HIS A 56 -52.87 46.65 2.64
N SER A 57 -53.75 45.69 2.86
CA SER A 57 -53.43 44.28 3.06
C SER A 57 -52.75 43.71 1.82
N TYR A 58 -51.44 43.92 1.70
CA TYR A 58 -50.59 43.23 0.74
C TYR A 58 -50.47 41.77 1.19
N VAL A 59 -51.43 40.95 0.78
CA VAL A 59 -51.30 39.49 0.81
C VAL A 59 -50.17 39.17 -0.16
N ARG A 60 -48.94 39.09 0.37
CA ARG A 60 -47.75 38.63 -0.36
C ARG A 60 -48.06 37.17 -0.73
N GLN A 61 -48.60 36.95 -1.92
CA GLN A 61 -48.66 35.63 -2.54
C GLN A 61 -47.23 35.10 -2.53
N ALA A 62 -46.94 34.20 -1.59
CA ALA A 62 -45.68 33.49 -1.56
C ALA A 62 -45.64 32.68 -2.86
N ALA A 63 -44.95 33.20 -3.86
CA ALA A 63 -44.72 32.50 -5.11
C ALA A 63 -44.22 31.10 -4.75
N ALA A 64 -44.90 30.07 -5.26
CA ALA A 64 -44.55 28.69 -5.00
C ALA A 64 -43.03 28.53 -5.22
N PRO A 65 -42.30 27.90 -4.28
CA PRO A 65 -40.87 27.75 -4.42
C PRO A 65 -40.59 27.12 -5.79
N PRO A 66 -39.62 27.65 -6.56
CA PRO A 66 -39.32 27.10 -7.87
C PRO A 66 -39.02 25.61 -7.68
N PRO A 67 -39.58 24.73 -8.55
CA PRO A 67 -39.35 23.30 -8.45
C PRO A 67 -37.84 23.07 -8.38
N LEU A 68 -37.39 22.33 -7.36
CA LEU A 68 -35.98 21.99 -7.20
C LEU A 68 -35.49 21.41 -8.55
N PRO A 69 -34.33 21.85 -9.07
CA PRO A 69 -33.84 21.36 -10.34
C PRO A 69 -33.41 19.90 -10.18
N PHE A 70 -34.37 18.99 -10.39
CA PHE A 70 -34.18 17.53 -10.39
C PHE A 70 -33.11 17.08 -11.40
N GLY A 71 -32.75 17.91 -12.38
CA GLY A 71 -31.73 17.62 -13.38
C GLY A 71 -30.31 17.52 -12.83
N ALA A 72 -29.93 18.29 -11.81
CA ALA A 72 -28.55 18.31 -11.29
C ALA A 72 -28.14 17.02 -10.57
N ASN A 73 -29.11 16.28 -10.01
CA ASN A 73 -28.86 15.01 -9.33
C ASN A 73 -28.60 13.86 -10.31
N ARG A 74 -29.12 13.92 -11.53
CA ARG A 74 -28.99 12.82 -12.51
C ARG A 74 -27.53 12.63 -12.94
N ASN A 75 -26.81 13.71 -13.21
CA ASN A 75 -25.42 13.66 -13.65
C ASN A 75 -24.49 13.13 -12.56
N ALA A 76 -24.73 13.50 -11.31
CA ALA A 76 -23.91 13.04 -10.20
C ALA A 76 -24.17 11.58 -9.83
N ILE A 77 -25.44 11.13 -9.87
CA ILE A 77 -25.78 9.71 -9.74
C ILE A 77 -25.17 8.91 -10.88
N ALA A 78 -25.27 9.41 -12.12
CA ALA A 78 -24.66 8.78 -13.28
C ALA A 78 -23.12 8.70 -13.16
N LEU A 79 -22.47 9.75 -12.67
CA LEU A 79 -21.01 9.75 -12.45
C LEU A 79 -20.62 8.75 -11.35
N PHE A 80 -21.33 8.71 -10.22
CA PHE A 80 -21.06 7.73 -9.17
C PHE A 80 -21.29 6.29 -9.65
N ALA A 81 -22.37 6.05 -10.39
CA ALA A 81 -22.67 4.75 -10.97
C ALA A 81 -21.60 4.35 -11.99
N ALA A 82 -21.17 5.26 -12.87
CA ALA A 82 -20.09 5.02 -13.81
C ALA A 82 -18.76 4.76 -13.10
N SER A 83 -18.40 5.55 -12.09
CA SER A 83 -17.20 5.35 -11.27
C SER A 83 -17.21 4.01 -10.56
N SER A 84 -18.35 3.61 -9.99
CA SER A 84 -18.52 2.32 -9.33
C SER A 84 -18.45 1.17 -10.34
N LEU A 85 -19.07 1.34 -11.52
CA LEU A 85 -19.01 0.37 -12.61
C LEU A 85 -17.58 0.22 -13.14
N PHE A 86 -16.83 1.31 -13.33
CA PHE A 86 -15.42 1.25 -13.72
C PHE A 86 -14.55 0.61 -12.64
N LEU A 87 -14.82 0.90 -11.36
CA LEU A 87 -14.13 0.23 -10.26
C LEU A 87 -14.44 -1.27 -10.24
N PHE A 88 -15.71 -1.66 -10.42
CA PHE A 88 -16.13 -3.06 -10.42
C PHE A 88 -15.62 -3.82 -11.65
N TRP A 89 -15.73 -3.21 -12.84
CA TRP A 89 -15.11 -3.69 -14.08
C TRP A 89 -13.60 -3.85 -13.90
N HIS A 90 -12.95 -2.89 -13.24
CA HIS A 90 -11.52 -2.97 -12.96
C HIS A 90 -11.20 -4.10 -11.98
N ILE A 91 -11.98 -4.31 -10.92
CA ILE A 91 -11.83 -5.46 -9.99
C ILE A 91 -12.03 -6.79 -10.74
N LEU A 92 -13.05 -6.89 -11.59
CA LEU A 92 -13.37 -8.10 -12.35
C LEU A 92 -12.37 -8.40 -13.47
N HIS A 93 -11.69 -7.39 -14.02
CA HIS A 93 -10.62 -7.55 -15.00
C HIS A 93 -9.22 -7.35 -14.41
N ALA A 94 -9.14 -7.21 -13.08
CA ALA A 94 -7.89 -7.03 -12.35
C ALA A 94 -7.01 -8.27 -12.48
N ASP A 95 -7.53 -9.40 -12.97
CA ASP A 95 -6.75 -10.55 -13.42
C ASP A 95 -5.53 -10.05 -14.21
N THR A 96 -5.71 -9.15 -15.18
CA THR A 96 -4.62 -8.55 -15.99
C THR A 96 -3.64 -7.66 -15.22
N THR A 97 -4.04 -7.13 -14.07
CA THR A 97 -3.19 -6.30 -13.20
C THR A 97 -2.49 -7.15 -12.13
N PHE A 98 -3.10 -8.27 -11.76
CA PHE A 98 -2.62 -9.31 -10.84
C PHE A 98 -2.05 -10.56 -11.54
N TYR A 99 -1.83 -10.49 -12.86
CA TYR A 99 -1.61 -11.59 -13.84
C TYR A 99 -0.44 -12.56 -13.58
N ALA A 100 0.08 -12.66 -12.35
CA ALA A 100 0.95 -13.75 -11.90
C ALA A 100 1.13 -13.90 -10.36
N PHE A 101 0.48 -13.11 -9.48
CA PHE A 101 0.73 -13.21 -8.02
C PHE A 101 -0.40 -13.91 -7.23
N GLY A 102 -1.66 -13.81 -7.66
CA GLY A 102 -2.82 -14.33 -6.91
C GLY A 102 -3.27 -15.74 -7.32
N ASP A 103 -3.11 -16.10 -8.60
CA ASP A 103 -3.62 -17.38 -9.14
C ASP A 103 -2.57 -18.49 -9.18
N THR A 104 -1.33 -18.21 -8.78
CA THR A 104 -0.38 -19.29 -8.52
C THR A 104 -0.60 -19.77 -7.10
N THR A 105 -1.23 -20.95 -6.95
CA THR A 105 -1.07 -21.74 -5.72
C THR A 105 0.40 -21.72 -5.35
N TYR A 106 0.74 -21.20 -4.17
CA TYR A 106 2.10 -21.16 -3.67
C TYR A 106 2.61 -22.60 -3.55
N ALA A 107 3.24 -23.09 -4.63
CA ALA A 107 3.72 -24.45 -4.70
C ALA A 107 4.74 -24.66 -3.58
N GLU A 108 4.54 -25.71 -2.78
CA GLU A 108 5.50 -26.10 -1.77
C GLU A 108 6.88 -26.25 -2.41
N LEU A 109 7.94 -25.92 -1.65
CA LEU A 109 9.29 -26.18 -2.10
C LEU A 109 9.45 -27.70 -2.30
N PRO A 110 10.17 -28.15 -3.35
CA PRO A 110 10.54 -29.55 -3.47
C PRO A 110 11.18 -30.03 -2.16
N PRO A 111 10.84 -31.21 -1.61
CA PRO A 111 11.29 -31.63 -0.27
C PRO A 111 12.80 -31.54 -0.09
N ARG A 112 13.57 -31.92 -1.11
CA ARG A 112 15.04 -31.83 -1.09
C ARG A 112 15.56 -30.40 -1.08
N MET A 113 14.89 -29.48 -1.79
CA MET A 113 15.21 -28.06 -1.75
C MET A 113 14.89 -27.46 -0.37
N ALA A 114 13.76 -27.84 0.22
CA ALA A 114 13.39 -27.42 1.57
C ALA A 114 14.43 -27.88 2.61
N GLU A 115 14.87 -29.13 2.55
CA GLU A 115 15.94 -29.68 3.42
C GLU A 115 17.25 -28.89 3.31
N ILE A 116 17.67 -28.53 2.09
CA ILE A 116 18.90 -27.77 1.84
C ILE A 116 18.77 -26.32 2.34
N LEU A 117 17.62 -25.70 2.15
CA LEU A 117 17.40 -24.30 2.51
C LEU A 117 16.97 -24.13 3.98
N GLN A 118 16.53 -25.18 4.65
CA GLN A 118 16.16 -25.19 6.08
C GLN A 118 16.96 -26.25 6.85
N PRO A 119 18.30 -26.21 6.85
CA PRO A 119 19.11 -27.20 7.54
C PRO A 119 19.04 -26.96 9.07
N GLY A 120 18.05 -27.53 9.73
CA GLY A 120 17.92 -27.51 11.19
C GLY A 120 17.68 -26.11 11.79
N ASP A 121 18.49 -25.73 12.77
CA ASP A 121 18.24 -24.58 13.66
C ASP A 121 18.42 -23.21 13.02
N VAL A 122 19.23 -23.10 11.97
CA VAL A 122 19.55 -21.84 11.31
C VAL A 122 19.21 -21.95 9.82
N PRO A 123 18.07 -21.37 9.38
CA PRO A 123 17.70 -21.42 7.97
C PRO A 123 18.78 -20.83 7.05
N ALA A 124 18.78 -21.20 5.78
CA ALA A 124 19.59 -20.53 4.78
C ALA A 124 19.15 -19.07 4.64
N ARG A 125 20.11 -18.17 4.44
CA ARG A 125 19.84 -16.86 3.84
C ARG A 125 20.15 -16.95 2.36
N ILE A 126 19.21 -16.53 1.54
CA ILE A 126 19.26 -16.77 0.11
C ILE A 126 19.32 -15.48 -0.70
N MET A 127 19.81 -15.60 -1.93
CA MET A 127 19.67 -14.60 -2.99
C MET A 127 18.98 -15.25 -4.18
N PRO A 128 17.71 -14.92 -4.46
CA PRO A 128 17.05 -15.38 -5.66
C PRO A 128 17.63 -14.66 -6.89
N ILE A 129 17.77 -15.40 -7.97
CA ILE A 129 18.14 -14.89 -9.29
C ILE A 129 17.04 -15.33 -10.25
N ALA A 130 16.13 -14.41 -10.53
CA ALA A 130 14.99 -14.59 -11.41
C ALA A 130 14.74 -13.28 -12.19
N PRO A 131 13.95 -13.31 -13.28
CA PRO A 131 13.38 -12.08 -13.81
C PRO A 131 12.39 -11.46 -12.83
N PHE A 132 12.01 -10.20 -13.04
CA PHE A 132 11.02 -9.55 -12.18
C PHE A 132 9.63 -10.22 -12.27
N ARG A 133 9.30 -10.80 -13.43
CA ARG A 133 8.04 -11.52 -13.69
C ARG A 133 8.28 -12.70 -14.64
N SER A 134 7.42 -13.71 -14.60
CA SER A 134 7.39 -14.76 -15.63
C SER A 134 6.05 -15.53 -15.56
N PRO A 135 5.49 -15.99 -16.69
CA PRO A 135 4.37 -16.92 -16.72
C PRO A 135 4.80 -18.38 -16.56
N ALA A 136 6.10 -18.66 -16.36
CA ALA A 136 6.59 -20.02 -16.25
C ALA A 136 6.01 -20.74 -15.02
N PRO A 137 5.75 -22.06 -15.11
CA PRO A 137 5.42 -22.89 -13.95
C PRO A 137 6.47 -22.74 -12.87
N HIS A 138 6.03 -22.78 -11.61
CA HIS A 138 6.90 -22.71 -10.43
C HIS A 138 7.79 -21.46 -10.31
N PHE A 139 7.51 -20.41 -11.08
CA PHE A 139 8.20 -19.12 -10.95
C PHE A 139 8.15 -18.54 -9.53
N VAL A 140 7.17 -18.95 -8.72
CA VAL A 140 7.07 -18.65 -7.29
C VAL A 140 8.30 -19.07 -6.47
N TRP A 141 9.12 -20.02 -6.95
CA TRP A 141 10.40 -20.41 -6.34
C TRP A 141 11.56 -19.48 -6.73
N GLY A 142 11.36 -18.53 -7.64
CA GLY A 142 12.34 -17.49 -7.98
C GLY A 142 12.04 -16.13 -7.37
N LEU A 143 10.86 -15.95 -6.75
CA LEU A 143 10.39 -14.66 -6.27
C LEU A 143 10.94 -14.33 -4.88
N GLY A 144 11.79 -13.30 -4.80
CA GLY A 144 12.45 -12.90 -3.56
C GLY A 144 11.54 -12.62 -2.37
N LEU A 145 10.31 -12.15 -2.61
CA LEU A 145 9.31 -11.89 -1.57
C LEU A 145 8.61 -13.15 -1.06
N ASN A 146 8.53 -14.20 -1.86
CA ASN A 146 7.82 -15.43 -1.48
C ASN A 146 8.62 -16.23 -0.46
N PHE A 147 9.95 -16.19 -0.52
CA PHE A 147 10.80 -16.86 0.45
C PHE A 147 10.50 -16.49 1.90
N PRO A 148 10.52 -15.21 2.28
CA PRO A 148 10.20 -14.84 3.65
C PRO A 148 8.72 -15.07 4.00
N LEU A 149 7.80 -14.77 3.08
CA LEU A 149 6.35 -14.75 3.39
C LEU A 149 5.72 -16.14 3.40
N VAL A 150 6.12 -17.00 2.47
CA VAL A 150 5.51 -18.31 2.23
C VAL A 150 6.40 -19.40 2.84
N TYR A 151 7.68 -19.39 2.51
CA TYR A 151 8.60 -20.47 2.88
C TYR A 151 9.36 -20.22 4.19
N ARG A 152 9.16 -19.06 4.84
CA ARG A 152 9.85 -18.65 6.07
C ARG A 152 11.39 -18.70 5.93
N LEU A 153 11.87 -18.40 4.74
CA LEU A 153 13.28 -18.34 4.37
C LEU A 153 13.73 -16.89 4.20
N GLU A 154 14.88 -16.53 4.77
CA GLU A 154 15.38 -15.17 4.65
C GLU A 154 15.93 -14.90 3.25
N SER A 155 15.43 -13.87 2.59
CA SER A 155 15.95 -13.36 1.30
C SER A 155 16.68 -12.03 1.51
N ILE A 156 17.81 -11.84 0.83
CA ILE A 156 18.52 -10.56 0.85
C ILE A 156 17.73 -9.44 0.15
N GLU A 157 16.83 -9.77 -0.79
CA GLU A 157 15.95 -8.78 -1.44
C GLU A 157 14.84 -8.26 -0.51
N GLY A 158 14.69 -8.85 0.68
CA GLY A 158 13.82 -8.39 1.75
C GLY A 158 12.36 -8.79 1.62
N TYR A 159 11.52 -8.14 2.43
CA TYR A 159 10.11 -8.49 2.66
C TYR A 159 9.11 -7.61 1.87
N GLY A 160 9.58 -6.68 1.02
CA GLY A 160 8.70 -5.86 0.18
C GLY A 160 9.34 -4.63 -0.45
N GLU A 161 8.64 -4.00 -1.40
CA GLU A 161 9.06 -2.77 -2.11
C GLU A 161 9.37 -1.60 -1.16
N PHE A 162 8.71 -1.51 -0.01
CA PHE A 162 9.00 -0.50 1.01
C PHE A 162 10.38 -0.67 1.63
N VAL A 163 10.85 -1.92 1.79
CA VAL A 163 12.21 -2.22 2.26
C VAL A 163 13.21 -1.92 1.16
N ARG A 164 12.87 -2.27 -0.08
CA ARG A 164 13.72 -2.12 -1.26
C ARG A 164 14.12 -0.66 -1.55
N GLN A 165 13.22 0.29 -1.29
CA GLN A 165 13.44 1.71 -1.59
C GLN A 165 14.26 2.48 -0.56
N THR A 166 14.65 1.86 0.54
CA THR A 166 15.49 2.47 1.58
C THR A 166 16.93 2.71 1.09
N ALA A 167 17.64 3.67 1.69
CA ALA A 167 19.01 4.00 1.30
C ALA A 167 19.95 2.79 1.48
N GLU A 168 19.80 2.10 2.61
CA GLU A 168 20.63 0.95 2.97
C GLU A 168 20.41 -0.23 2.01
N ASN A 169 19.18 -0.46 1.55
CA ASN A 169 18.94 -1.53 0.56
C ASN A 169 19.48 -1.15 -0.82
N ARG A 170 19.43 0.13 -1.21
CA ARG A 170 20.04 0.60 -2.46
C ARG A 170 21.56 0.44 -2.43
N GLU A 171 22.20 0.61 -1.28
CA GLU A 171 23.63 0.34 -1.10
C GLU A 171 23.93 -1.15 -1.27
N VAL A 172 23.11 -2.05 -0.72
CA VAL A 172 23.21 -3.50 -0.98
C VAL A 172 23.09 -3.80 -2.46
N GLU A 173 22.04 -3.30 -3.13
CA GLU A 173 21.82 -3.51 -4.56
C GLU A 173 22.99 -2.97 -5.40
N ALA A 174 23.51 -1.79 -5.05
CA ALA A 174 24.68 -1.20 -5.70
C ALA A 174 25.95 -2.05 -5.46
N GLY A 175 26.11 -2.59 -4.25
CA GLY A 175 27.17 -3.54 -3.91
C GLY A 175 27.10 -4.80 -4.74
N VAL A 176 25.91 -5.43 -4.84
CA VAL A 176 25.69 -6.65 -5.65
C VAL A 176 26.02 -6.38 -7.12
N ARG A 177 25.67 -5.20 -7.65
CA ARG A 177 26.04 -4.78 -9.02
C ARG A 177 27.53 -4.47 -9.17
N ARG A 178 28.27 -4.14 -8.12
CA ARG A 178 29.70 -3.83 -8.18
C ARG A 178 30.57 -5.06 -8.01
N ASP A 179 30.25 -5.87 -7.01
CA ASP A 179 30.92 -7.11 -6.66
C ASP A 179 29.88 -8.05 -6.02
N PRO A 180 29.21 -8.90 -6.82
CA PRO A 180 28.14 -9.76 -6.33
C PRO A 180 28.65 -10.75 -5.29
N GLN A 181 29.83 -11.35 -5.50
CA GLN A 181 30.33 -12.39 -4.60
C GLN A 181 30.69 -11.81 -3.23
N ALA A 182 31.49 -10.75 -3.20
CA ALA A 182 31.92 -10.15 -1.94
C ALA A 182 30.74 -9.56 -1.17
N THR A 183 29.81 -8.91 -1.87
CA THR A 183 28.62 -8.32 -1.24
C THR A 183 27.73 -9.41 -0.64
N LEU A 184 27.37 -10.44 -1.41
CA LEU A 184 26.48 -11.50 -0.93
C LEU A 184 27.10 -12.26 0.25
N ARG A 185 28.40 -12.56 0.21
CA ARG A 185 29.13 -13.13 1.36
C ARG A 185 29.11 -12.20 2.57
N ALA A 186 29.37 -10.90 2.39
CA ALA A 186 29.35 -9.91 3.47
C ALA A 186 27.99 -9.81 4.18
N TYR A 187 26.90 -10.00 3.42
CA TYR A 187 25.53 -10.05 3.93
C TYR A 187 25.08 -11.46 4.36
N GLY A 188 26.01 -12.41 4.48
CA GLY A 188 25.72 -13.74 5.03
C GLY A 188 24.77 -14.57 4.16
N VAL A 189 24.74 -14.30 2.85
CA VAL A 189 23.99 -15.14 1.91
C VAL A 189 24.73 -16.46 1.76
N THR A 190 24.03 -17.53 2.10
CA THR A 190 24.53 -18.90 2.08
C THR A 190 24.17 -19.66 0.81
N HIS A 191 23.12 -19.24 0.10
CA HIS A 191 22.65 -19.94 -1.10
C HIS A 191 22.18 -18.96 -2.18
N LEU A 192 22.49 -19.27 -3.43
CA LEU A 192 21.85 -18.65 -4.60
C LEU A 192 20.72 -19.56 -5.07
N VAL A 193 19.58 -18.98 -5.42
CA VAL A 193 18.46 -19.72 -6.03
C VAL A 193 18.22 -19.18 -7.43
N LEU A 194 18.73 -19.87 -8.44
CA LEU A 194 18.63 -19.48 -9.84
C LEU A 194 17.40 -20.13 -10.47
N HIS A 195 16.39 -19.33 -10.80
CA HIS A 195 15.25 -19.81 -11.55
C HIS A 195 15.61 -19.94 -13.04
N ARG A 196 15.15 -20.99 -13.73
CA ARG A 196 15.42 -21.25 -15.15
C ARG A 196 15.13 -20.04 -16.03
N CYS A 197 14.06 -19.30 -15.73
CA CYS A 197 13.69 -18.11 -16.50
C CYS A 197 14.68 -16.94 -16.44
N ALA A 198 15.64 -16.96 -15.51
CA ALA A 198 16.75 -16.01 -15.54
C ALA A 198 17.72 -16.32 -16.71
N VAL A 199 17.83 -17.59 -17.10
CA VAL A 199 18.67 -18.09 -18.19
C VAL A 199 17.88 -18.12 -19.50
N GLU A 200 16.68 -18.67 -19.46
CA GLU A 200 15.77 -18.87 -20.59
C GLU A 200 14.43 -18.16 -20.33
N PRO A 201 14.32 -16.85 -20.62
CA PRO A 201 13.10 -16.09 -20.35
C PRO A 201 11.86 -16.72 -20.99
N CYS A 202 10.85 -17.03 -20.16
CA CYS A 202 9.53 -17.39 -20.64
C CYS A 202 8.73 -16.11 -20.86
N LEU A 203 8.40 -15.79 -22.12
CA LEU A 203 7.73 -14.55 -22.48
C LEU A 203 6.22 -14.77 -22.60
N SER A 204 5.44 -13.85 -22.03
CA SER A 204 4.00 -13.86 -22.25
C SER A 204 3.61 -13.23 -23.60
N GLY A 205 2.34 -13.40 -23.98
CA GLY A 205 1.76 -12.69 -25.11
C GLY A 205 1.70 -11.17 -24.92
N SER A 206 1.86 -10.67 -23.68
CA SER A 206 1.78 -9.25 -23.35
C SER A 206 3.09 -8.53 -23.66
N ARG A 207 3.08 -7.62 -24.64
CA ARG A 207 4.26 -6.80 -24.97
C ARG A 207 4.75 -5.95 -23.80
N ASP A 208 3.83 -5.47 -22.97
CA ASP A 208 4.16 -4.61 -21.82
C ASP A 208 4.87 -5.39 -20.71
N ALA A 209 4.59 -6.70 -20.58
CA ALA A 209 5.22 -7.56 -19.58
C ALA A 209 6.63 -8.00 -19.96
N ARG A 210 6.94 -8.09 -21.27
CA ARG A 210 8.21 -8.63 -21.78
C ARG A 210 9.45 -8.00 -21.17
N ARG A 211 9.43 -6.70 -20.90
CA ARG A 211 10.58 -6.03 -20.26
C ARG A 211 10.85 -6.62 -18.86
N ALA A 212 9.82 -6.81 -18.05
CA ALA A 212 9.94 -7.41 -16.72
C ALA A 212 10.31 -8.90 -16.79
N GLU A 213 9.92 -9.58 -17.87
CA GLU A 213 10.23 -11.01 -18.10
C GLU A 213 11.68 -11.27 -18.51
N ILE A 214 12.39 -10.23 -18.99
CA ILE A 214 13.79 -10.33 -19.40
C ILE A 214 14.76 -9.63 -18.44
N GLU A 215 14.26 -8.77 -17.55
CA GLU A 215 15.09 -8.02 -16.61
C GLU A 215 15.45 -8.91 -15.41
N THR A 216 16.69 -9.41 -15.40
CA THR A 216 17.24 -10.28 -14.36
C THR A 216 18.70 -9.94 -14.06
N LEU A 217 19.13 -10.18 -12.82
CA LEU A 217 20.54 -10.07 -12.41
C LEU A 217 21.44 -11.06 -13.14
N TYR A 218 20.91 -12.18 -13.65
CA TYR A 218 21.68 -13.14 -14.45
C TYR A 218 22.21 -12.54 -15.77
N ARG A 219 21.81 -11.33 -16.17
CA ARG A 219 22.43 -10.63 -17.30
C ARG A 219 23.81 -10.06 -17.00
N ASP A 220 24.19 -9.97 -15.73
CA ASP A 220 25.54 -9.60 -15.33
C ASP A 220 26.50 -10.76 -15.60
N SER A 221 27.51 -10.56 -16.45
CA SER A 221 28.46 -11.61 -16.83
C SER A 221 29.17 -12.21 -15.62
N ARG A 222 29.45 -11.42 -14.57
CA ARG A 222 30.09 -11.93 -13.34
C ARG A 222 29.20 -12.91 -12.59
N ILE A 223 27.89 -12.69 -12.60
CA ILE A 223 26.93 -13.62 -12.00
C ILE A 223 26.81 -14.88 -12.86
N GLN A 224 26.80 -14.75 -14.19
CA GLN A 224 26.78 -15.91 -15.10
C GLN A 224 28.01 -16.78 -14.91
N ASP A 225 29.20 -16.18 -14.98
CA ASP A 225 30.47 -16.89 -14.88
C ASP A 225 30.61 -17.55 -13.52
N TRP A 226 30.15 -16.87 -12.46
CA TRP A 226 30.09 -17.47 -11.13
C TRP A 226 29.17 -18.69 -11.07
N CYS A 227 27.92 -18.58 -11.55
CA CYS A 227 26.99 -19.71 -11.54
C CYS A 227 27.49 -20.88 -12.41
N ARG A 228 28.12 -20.61 -13.56
CA ARG A 228 28.71 -21.63 -14.44
C ARG A 228 29.90 -22.36 -13.82
N GLY A 229 30.67 -21.66 -12.98
CA GLY A 229 31.80 -22.23 -12.26
C GLY A 229 31.42 -23.03 -11.00
N MET A 230 30.12 -23.13 -10.69
CA MET A 230 29.62 -23.81 -9.50
C MET A 230 28.79 -25.05 -9.86
N GLU A 231 28.93 -26.10 -9.08
CA GLU A 231 28.03 -27.24 -9.12
C GLU A 231 26.80 -26.97 -8.24
N PRO A 232 25.56 -27.14 -8.76
CA PRO A 232 24.37 -26.94 -7.96
C PRO A 232 24.22 -28.05 -6.92
N VAL A 233 23.94 -27.67 -5.67
CA VAL A 233 23.62 -28.62 -4.58
C VAL A 233 22.22 -29.22 -4.72
N PHE A 234 21.37 -28.59 -5.52
CA PHE A 234 20.08 -29.09 -5.95
C PHE A 234 19.71 -28.47 -7.29
N HIS A 235 19.12 -29.25 -8.19
CA HIS A 235 18.49 -28.71 -9.38
C HIS A 235 17.30 -29.57 -9.83
N ASN A 236 16.37 -28.94 -10.53
CA ASN A 236 15.31 -29.58 -11.31
C ASN A 236 15.04 -28.76 -12.58
N ASP A 237 13.95 -29.04 -13.30
CA ASP A 237 13.61 -28.37 -14.55
C ASP A 237 13.29 -26.86 -14.40
N SER A 238 13.04 -26.38 -13.18
CA SER A 238 12.62 -25.00 -12.89
C SER A 238 13.68 -24.18 -12.15
N VAL A 239 14.49 -24.80 -11.28
CA VAL A 239 15.39 -24.08 -10.38
C VAL A 239 16.69 -24.84 -10.14
N ALA A 240 17.78 -24.09 -9.97
CA ALA A 240 19.06 -24.57 -9.47
C ALA A 240 19.44 -23.81 -8.18
N VAL A 241 19.94 -24.52 -7.18
CA VAL A 241 20.39 -23.97 -5.91
C VAL A 241 21.89 -24.19 -5.79
N PHE A 242 22.63 -23.12 -5.49
CA PHE A 242 24.08 -23.14 -5.35
C PHE A 242 24.46 -22.74 -3.93
N ALA A 243 25.30 -23.55 -3.27
CA ALA A 243 25.81 -23.22 -1.94
C ALA A 243 26.98 -22.23 -2.04
N LEU A 244 26.92 -21.15 -1.27
CA LEU A 244 27.96 -20.13 -1.18
C LEU A 244 28.88 -20.42 0.01
N THR A 245 30.15 -20.66 -0.28
CA THR A 245 31.20 -20.77 0.74
C THR A 245 31.65 -19.39 1.22
N GLY A 246 32.05 -19.28 2.49
CA GLY A 246 32.59 -18.03 3.06
C GLY A 246 31.54 -16.95 3.35
N ALA A 247 30.28 -17.32 3.56
CA ALA A 247 29.25 -16.38 3.99
C ALA A 247 29.55 -15.87 5.41
N ALA A 248 29.44 -14.55 5.61
CA ALA A 248 29.60 -13.95 6.93
C ALA A 248 28.50 -14.46 7.88
N PRO A 249 28.79 -14.67 9.18
CA PRO A 249 27.79 -15.16 10.11
C PRO A 249 26.60 -14.18 10.24
N ARG A 250 25.42 -14.71 10.60
CA ARG A 250 24.19 -13.93 10.79
C ARG A 250 24.27 -12.95 11.96
N ALA A 251 24.98 -13.35 13.01
CA ALA A 251 25.33 -12.49 14.12
C ALA A 251 26.79 -12.73 14.47
N VAL A 252 27.53 -11.65 14.64
CA VAL A 252 28.94 -11.69 15.02
C VAL A 252 29.14 -10.81 16.24
N GLY A 253 29.66 -11.41 17.30
CA GLY A 253 30.06 -10.72 18.51
C GLY A 253 31.56 -10.38 18.49
N THR A 254 31.91 -9.18 18.94
CA THR A 254 33.28 -8.83 19.29
C THR A 254 33.34 -8.60 20.80
N PRO A 255 34.15 -9.36 21.55
CA PRO A 255 34.35 -9.13 22.98
C PRO A 255 34.82 -7.69 23.22
N ALA A 256 34.34 -7.06 24.29
CA ALA A 256 34.96 -5.83 24.76
C ALA A 256 36.43 -6.13 25.10
N ALA A 257 37.38 -5.37 24.55
CA ALA A 257 38.80 -5.58 24.80
C ALA A 257 39.10 -5.43 26.31
N SER A 258 39.49 -6.52 26.96
CA SER A 258 40.19 -6.48 28.25
C SER A 258 41.69 -6.70 28.02
N LEU A 259 42.50 -5.93 28.75
CA LEU A 259 43.97 -5.98 28.90
C LEU A 259 44.54 -7.41 29.03
N PRO A 260 45.84 -7.62 28.75
CA PRO A 260 46.41 -8.95 28.54
C PRO A 260 46.50 -9.81 29.81
N GLU A 261 46.33 -11.12 29.53
CA GLU A 261 46.75 -12.35 30.21
C GLU A 261 46.20 -12.73 31.59
N LEU A 262 45.60 -13.92 31.63
CA LEU A 262 46.03 -15.02 32.51
C LEU A 262 45.70 -16.35 31.83
N GLY A 263 46.73 -17.20 31.71
CA GLY A 263 46.68 -18.45 30.96
C GLY A 263 46.02 -19.62 31.69
N GLY A 264 45.94 -20.74 30.97
CA GLY A 264 45.79 -22.09 31.54
C GLY A 264 44.54 -22.86 31.11
N PHE A 265 44.80 -23.98 30.41
CA PHE A 265 43.94 -25.18 30.21
C PHE A 265 42.66 -24.99 29.36
N GLY A 266 42.22 -25.91 28.51
CA GLY A 266 42.59 -27.30 28.22
C GLY A 266 41.33 -27.98 27.61
N GLU A 267 41.53 -28.74 26.54
CA GLU A 267 40.67 -29.78 25.94
C GLU A 267 39.14 -29.59 25.74
N ALA A 268 38.80 -29.39 24.47
CA ALA A 268 37.74 -30.02 23.66
C ALA A 268 36.35 -30.37 24.26
N LEU A 269 35.31 -29.82 23.62
CA LEU A 269 34.08 -30.57 23.32
C LEU A 269 33.49 -30.15 21.96
N GLU A 270 33.10 -31.18 21.23
CA GLU A 270 32.73 -31.22 19.82
C GLU A 270 31.33 -30.64 19.55
N SER A 271 31.20 -29.80 18.51
CA SER A 271 30.29 -29.98 17.35
C SER A 271 30.05 -28.66 16.59
N GLY A 272 30.46 -28.65 15.31
CA GLY A 272 29.79 -27.91 14.23
C GLY A 272 30.24 -26.48 13.85
N GLY A 273 31.33 -26.35 13.06
CA GLY A 273 31.58 -25.24 12.10
C GLY A 273 32.72 -24.25 12.44
N VAL A 274 33.83 -24.28 11.68
CA VAL A 274 35.13 -23.58 11.95
C VAL A 274 35.69 -22.97 10.64
N VAL A 275 35.83 -21.62 10.51
CA VAL A 275 37.08 -20.77 10.30
C VAL A 275 37.32 -20.31 8.82
N GLU A 276 37.86 -19.15 8.40
CA GLU A 276 39.12 -18.41 8.75
C GLU A 276 39.15 -16.89 8.39
N ALA A 277 40.30 -16.23 8.69
CA ALA A 277 40.59 -14.82 8.99
C ALA A 277 41.26 -13.97 7.88
N GLN A 278 41.36 -12.65 8.10
CA GLN A 278 42.48 -11.80 7.62
C GLN A 278 42.71 -10.57 8.53
N LEU A 279 43.99 -10.16 8.62
CA LEU A 279 44.63 -9.23 9.56
C LEU A 279 44.69 -7.76 9.09
N GLY A 280 44.63 -6.84 10.06
CA GLY A 280 45.13 -5.45 10.02
C GLY A 280 44.06 -4.36 9.88
N GLU A 281 43.91 -3.34 10.74
CA GLU A 281 44.77 -2.84 11.84
C GLU A 281 43.94 -2.18 12.96
N GLY A 282 44.28 -2.43 14.23
CA GLY A 282 43.92 -1.54 15.35
C GLY A 282 43.53 -2.22 16.67
N SER A 283 42.69 -3.26 16.65
CA SER A 283 42.41 -4.10 17.82
C SER A 283 41.96 -5.49 17.37
N THR A 284 42.66 -6.54 17.77
CA THR A 284 42.39 -7.96 17.42
C THR A 284 41.18 -8.52 18.19
N GLY A 285 40.06 -7.79 18.21
CA GLY A 285 38.82 -8.31 18.74
C GLY A 285 38.39 -9.52 17.93
N LYS A 286 38.74 -10.73 18.41
CA LYS A 286 38.35 -12.01 17.82
C LYS A 286 36.84 -12.00 17.69
N SER A 287 36.37 -12.05 16.46
CA SER A 287 34.94 -12.06 16.18
C SER A 287 34.44 -13.50 16.30
N ILE A 288 33.32 -13.70 16.98
CA ILE A 288 32.71 -15.02 17.18
C ILE A 288 31.30 -15.03 16.61
N ALA A 289 30.94 -16.12 15.93
CA ALA A 289 29.55 -16.33 15.51
C ALA A 289 28.70 -16.62 16.75
N LEU A 290 27.51 -16.02 16.82
CA LEU A 290 26.58 -16.24 17.93
C LEU A 290 25.38 -17.08 17.46
N PRO A 291 24.83 -17.97 18.31
CA PRO A 291 23.60 -18.68 18.00
C PRO A 291 22.42 -17.72 17.80
N VAL A 292 21.59 -18.01 16.80
CA VAL A 292 20.43 -17.18 16.44
C VAL A 292 19.18 -18.05 16.33
N ARG A 293 18.07 -17.56 16.88
CA ARG A 293 16.72 -18.13 16.67
C ARG A 293 15.83 -17.10 16.00
N LEU A 294 15.13 -17.52 14.95
CA LEU A 294 14.16 -16.68 14.24
C LEU A 294 12.76 -16.88 14.82
N GLU A 295 12.11 -15.78 15.14
CA GLU A 295 10.69 -15.71 15.47
C GLU A 295 9.95 -14.93 14.37
N GLU A 296 8.62 -15.04 14.32
CA GLU A 296 7.79 -14.47 13.25
C GLU A 296 8.03 -12.97 12.99
N THR A 297 8.38 -12.20 14.02
CA THR A 297 8.65 -10.75 13.89
C THR A 297 9.96 -10.31 14.54
N ARG A 298 10.78 -11.26 15.00
CA ARG A 298 11.95 -10.99 15.83
C ARG A 298 13.09 -11.97 15.55
N VAL A 299 14.30 -11.54 15.86
CA VAL A 299 15.52 -12.32 15.84
C VAL A 299 16.06 -12.34 17.26
N ARG A 300 16.20 -13.52 17.85
CA ARG A 300 16.86 -13.71 19.15
C ARG A 300 18.28 -14.18 18.92
N VAL A 301 19.22 -13.54 19.60
CA VAL A 301 20.64 -13.88 19.57
C VAL A 301 21.04 -14.28 20.98
N ASP A 302 21.59 -15.48 21.12
CA ASP A 302 22.20 -15.94 22.37
C ASP A 302 23.57 -15.28 22.50
N THR A 303 23.74 -14.47 23.55
CA THR A 303 24.98 -13.73 23.80
C THR A 303 25.79 -14.29 24.96
N ALA A 304 25.46 -15.49 25.46
CA ALA A 304 26.16 -16.11 26.59
C ALA A 304 27.66 -16.30 26.34
N ALA A 305 28.07 -16.50 25.09
CA ALA A 305 29.48 -16.59 24.70
C ALA A 305 30.26 -15.26 24.86
N LEU A 306 29.58 -14.13 25.04
CA LEU A 306 30.15 -12.81 25.29
C LEU A 306 30.03 -12.44 26.78
N ALA A 307 30.60 -13.25 27.67
CA ALA A 307 30.49 -13.04 29.12
C ALA A 307 30.92 -11.63 29.59
N GLN A 308 31.90 -11.03 28.92
CA GLN A 308 32.41 -9.67 29.20
C GLN A 308 31.62 -8.56 28.48
N GLY A 309 30.56 -8.91 27.76
CA GLY A 309 29.85 -7.99 26.89
C GLY A 309 30.65 -7.67 25.63
N GLY A 310 30.21 -6.64 24.89
CA GLY A 310 30.86 -6.26 23.64
C GLY A 310 29.92 -5.67 22.61
N ALA A 311 30.37 -5.62 21.36
CA ALA A 311 29.54 -5.22 20.23
C ALA A 311 29.00 -6.47 19.51
N VAL A 312 27.70 -6.55 19.33
CA VAL A 312 27.04 -7.57 18.51
C VAL A 312 26.55 -6.93 17.23
N THR A 313 27.09 -7.38 16.10
CA THR A 313 26.60 -7.03 14.78
C THR A 313 25.63 -8.09 14.32
N VAL A 314 24.36 -7.72 14.18
CA VAL A 314 23.32 -8.55 13.59
C VAL A 314 23.28 -8.21 12.10
N ASN A 315 23.38 -9.21 11.23
CA ASN A 315 23.50 -9.07 9.78
C ASN A 315 22.17 -8.67 9.12
N TYR A 316 21.49 -7.71 9.72
CA TYR A 316 20.26 -7.08 9.28
C TYR A 316 20.54 -5.60 9.15
N LEU A 317 19.93 -4.94 8.15
CA LEU A 317 20.10 -3.50 7.99
C LEU A 317 19.43 -2.75 9.15
N ARG A 318 20.13 -1.79 9.76
CA ARG A 318 19.54 -0.90 10.75
C ARG A 318 18.46 -0.06 10.06
N ARG A 319 17.26 -0.08 10.60
CA ARG A 319 16.14 0.79 10.20
C ARG A 319 15.78 1.77 11.33
N PRO A 320 15.21 2.95 11.03
CA PRO A 320 14.70 3.88 12.05
C PRO A 320 13.69 3.27 13.04
N ARG A 321 13.02 2.19 12.63
CA ARG A 321 12.03 1.45 13.42
C ARG A 321 12.52 0.11 13.96
N SER A 322 13.81 -0.15 13.83
CA SER A 322 14.41 -1.29 14.53
C SER A 322 14.22 -1.06 16.03
N ARG A 323 13.88 -2.13 16.72
CA ARG A 323 13.74 -2.16 18.17
C ARG A 323 14.63 -3.26 18.66
N VAL A 324 15.40 -2.96 19.70
CA VAL A 324 16.32 -3.90 20.29
C VAL A 324 16.01 -4.00 21.77
N TRP A 325 16.12 -5.21 22.30
CA TRP A 325 16.00 -5.49 23.72
C TRP A 325 17.20 -6.33 24.17
N ILE A 326 17.80 -5.94 25.31
CA ILE A 326 18.89 -6.64 25.99
C ILE A 326 18.31 -7.18 27.29
N ASP A 327 18.23 -8.50 27.43
CA ASP A 327 17.58 -9.19 28.56
C ASP A 327 16.19 -8.58 28.90
N GLY A 328 15.38 -8.34 27.85
CA GLY A 328 14.04 -7.78 27.94
C GLY A 328 13.97 -6.25 28.11
N ARG A 329 15.09 -5.55 28.29
CA ARG A 329 15.14 -4.09 28.43
C ARG A 329 15.41 -3.41 27.09
N PRO A 330 14.67 -2.35 26.71
CA PRO A 330 14.90 -1.67 25.44
C PRO A 330 16.31 -1.06 25.37
N ALA A 331 16.94 -1.18 24.20
CA ALA A 331 18.25 -0.63 23.90
C ALA A 331 18.26 0.06 22.53
N GLU A 332 19.14 1.06 22.37
CA GLU A 332 19.27 1.82 21.13
C GLU A 332 20.31 1.16 20.20
N PRO A 333 19.93 0.73 18.98
CA PRO A 333 20.88 0.18 18.03
C PRO A 333 21.62 1.26 17.24
N SER A 334 22.90 1.03 16.96
CA SER A 334 23.70 1.77 15.98
C SER A 334 23.79 1.01 14.63
N ALA A 335 24.47 1.60 13.65
CA ALA A 335 24.80 0.94 12.39
C ALA A 335 26.33 0.87 12.22
N ASP A 336 26.83 -0.17 11.55
CA ASP A 336 28.21 -0.19 11.06
C ASP A 336 28.36 0.52 9.70
N GLU A 337 29.57 0.50 9.14
CA GLU A 337 29.90 1.10 7.84
C GLU A 337 29.13 0.48 6.66
N ARG A 338 28.52 -0.70 6.85
CA ARG A 338 27.70 -1.39 5.86
C ARG A 338 26.20 -1.22 6.15
N GLY A 339 25.83 -0.34 7.08
CA GLY A 339 24.44 -0.13 7.48
C GLY A 339 23.84 -1.29 8.27
N ARG A 340 24.63 -2.28 8.72
CA ARG A 340 24.16 -3.41 9.52
C ARG A 340 23.91 -2.99 10.96
N LEU A 341 22.95 -3.63 11.61
CA LEU A 341 22.52 -3.32 12.97
C LEU A 341 23.59 -3.75 13.98
N VAL A 342 24.08 -2.79 14.77
CA VAL A 342 25.09 -3.02 15.81
C VAL A 342 24.50 -2.66 17.18
N VAL A 343 24.73 -3.51 18.17
CA VAL A 343 24.26 -3.31 19.54
C VAL A 343 25.42 -3.53 20.49
N ARG A 344 25.69 -2.57 21.39
CA ARG A 344 26.64 -2.76 22.48
C ARG A 344 25.91 -3.38 23.67
N ILE A 345 26.34 -4.56 24.10
CA ILE A 345 25.75 -5.29 25.21
C ILE A 345 26.67 -5.23 26.45
N PRO A 346 26.13 -5.08 27.67
CA PRO A 346 26.92 -5.12 28.90
C PRO A 346 27.42 -6.54 29.22
N PRO A 347 28.43 -6.68 30.11
CA PRO A 347 28.84 -7.97 30.66
C PRO A 347 27.67 -8.74 31.28
N GLY A 348 27.69 -10.07 31.10
CA GLY A 348 26.65 -10.97 31.64
C GLY A 348 25.33 -10.99 30.86
N THR A 349 25.22 -10.26 29.74
CA THR A 349 24.02 -10.30 28.88
C THR A 349 23.80 -11.70 28.33
N ARG A 350 22.59 -12.25 28.48
CA ARG A 350 22.26 -13.59 27.99
C ARG A 350 21.55 -13.55 26.66
N GLU A 351 20.68 -12.57 26.46
CA GLU A 351 19.81 -12.49 25.30
C GLU A 351 19.79 -11.09 24.69
N LEU A 352 19.95 -11.07 23.37
CA LEU A 352 19.69 -9.91 22.53
C LEU A 352 18.52 -10.21 21.59
N VAL A 353 17.45 -9.42 21.68
CA VAL A 353 16.29 -9.53 20.79
C VAL A 353 16.25 -8.33 19.86
N VAL A 354 16.15 -8.58 18.56
CA VAL A 354 15.98 -7.55 17.52
C VAL A 354 14.63 -7.75 16.87
N GLY A 355 13.84 -6.68 16.75
CA GLY A 355 12.55 -6.70 16.07
C GLY A 355 12.31 -5.42 15.28
N TYR A 356 11.20 -5.40 14.54
CA TYR A 356 10.79 -4.24 13.76
C TYR A 356 9.43 -3.72 14.25
N GLY A 357 9.39 -2.47 14.72
CA GLY A 357 8.14 -1.82 15.11
C GLY A 357 7.39 -1.30 13.90
N GLY A 358 6.52 -2.12 13.30
CA GLY A 358 5.72 -1.68 12.16
C GLY A 358 4.65 -0.66 12.52
N ASN A 359 4.31 0.20 11.55
CA ASN A 359 3.28 1.23 11.70
C ASN A 359 1.86 0.73 11.42
N TRP A 360 1.69 -0.59 11.28
CA TRP A 360 0.40 -1.20 10.95
C TRP A 360 -0.70 -0.82 11.94
N ILE A 361 -0.37 -0.60 13.22
CA ILE A 361 -1.35 -0.12 14.21
C ILE A 361 -1.81 1.31 13.89
N LEU A 362 -0.89 2.25 13.63
CA LEU A 362 -1.29 3.61 13.23
C LEU A 362 -2.04 3.62 11.90
N GLY A 363 -1.62 2.80 10.93
CA GLY A 363 -2.32 2.63 9.66
C GLY A 363 -3.74 2.08 9.86
N GLY A 364 -3.89 1.07 10.70
CA GLY A 364 -5.18 0.49 11.08
C GLY A 364 -6.08 1.46 11.83
N ILE A 365 -5.54 2.24 12.77
CA ILE A 365 -6.28 3.29 13.49
C ILE A 365 -6.73 4.39 12.52
N ALA A 366 -5.86 4.85 11.62
CA ALA A 366 -6.21 5.87 10.63
C ALA A 366 -7.30 5.36 9.66
N ALA A 367 -7.18 4.12 9.18
CA ALA A 367 -8.18 3.50 8.31
C ALA A 367 -9.51 3.29 9.04
N GLY A 368 -9.47 2.80 10.29
CA GLY A 368 -10.65 2.64 11.14
C GLY A 368 -11.34 3.96 11.46
N GLY A 369 -10.57 5.01 11.78
CA GLY A 369 -11.08 6.37 12.00
C GLY A 369 -11.77 6.93 10.75
N LEU A 370 -11.17 6.72 9.57
CA LEU A 370 -11.76 7.13 8.30
C LEU A 370 -13.10 6.40 8.04
N LEU A 371 -13.16 5.09 8.31
CA LEU A 371 -14.37 4.28 8.20
C LEU A 371 -15.48 4.77 9.14
N ILE A 372 -15.15 5.10 10.40
CA ILE A 372 -16.11 5.64 11.37
C ILE A 372 -16.66 6.98 10.90
N VAL A 373 -15.80 7.88 10.38
CA VAL A 373 -16.25 9.16 9.82
C VAL A 373 -17.21 8.94 8.65
N PHE A 374 -16.88 8.03 7.72
CA PHE A 374 -17.78 7.72 6.60
C PHE A 374 -19.10 7.09 7.06
N ALA A 375 -19.06 6.18 8.03
CA ALA A 375 -20.27 5.56 8.59
C ALA A 375 -21.15 6.60 9.33
N ALA A 376 -20.55 7.48 10.12
CA ALA A 376 -21.26 8.56 10.81
C ALA A 376 -21.88 9.55 9.82
N MET A 377 -21.16 9.92 8.76
CA MET A 377 -21.70 10.75 7.68
C MET A 377 -22.89 10.07 6.99
N GLY A 378 -22.80 8.77 6.69
CA GLY A 378 -23.91 8.00 6.12
C GLY A 378 -25.11 7.88 7.07
N TRP A 379 -24.88 7.73 8.37
CA TRP A 379 -25.93 7.65 9.39
C TRP A 379 -26.63 9.00 9.60
N ILE A 380 -25.88 10.10 9.68
CA ILE A 380 -26.43 11.46 9.77
C ILE A 380 -27.30 11.76 8.55
N GLN A 381 -26.92 11.27 7.37
CA GLN A 381 -27.70 11.43 6.13
C GLN A 381 -29.00 10.60 6.12
N ARG A 382 -29.04 9.45 6.79
CA ARG A 382 -30.23 8.56 6.82
C ARG A 382 -31.10 8.70 8.07
N GLY A 383 -30.60 9.37 9.11
CA GLY A 383 -31.24 9.38 10.41
C GLY A 383 -32.52 10.24 10.47
N PRO A 384 -33.37 10.01 11.49
CA PRO A 384 -34.59 10.79 11.75
C PRO A 384 -34.31 12.28 12.03
N PHE A 385 -33.05 12.71 12.04
CA PHE A 385 -32.68 14.13 12.09
C PHE A 385 -32.85 14.81 10.73
N ALA A 386 -32.48 14.16 9.63
CA ALA A 386 -32.77 14.67 8.28
C ALA A 386 -34.29 14.75 8.06
N GLU A 387 -35.01 13.71 8.50
CA GLU A 387 -36.46 13.66 8.40
C GLU A 387 -37.16 14.64 9.37
N ARG A 388 -36.68 14.80 10.62
CA ARG A 388 -37.22 15.81 11.56
C ARG A 388 -36.87 17.23 11.16
N ALA A 389 -35.69 17.49 10.62
CA ALA A 389 -35.31 18.79 10.07
C ALA A 389 -36.20 19.13 8.87
N PHE A 390 -36.43 18.17 7.97
CA PHE A 390 -37.35 18.31 6.86
C PHE A 390 -38.78 18.58 7.35
N ARG A 391 -39.30 17.77 8.30
CA ARG A 391 -40.65 17.95 8.90
C ARG A 391 -40.81 19.25 9.69
N ARG A 392 -39.78 19.75 10.40
CA ARG A 392 -39.84 21.06 11.08
C ARG A 392 -39.88 22.22 10.09
N PHE A 393 -39.21 22.07 8.95
CA PHE A 393 -39.26 23.08 7.88
C PHE A 393 -40.56 23.01 7.08
N SER A 394 -41.11 21.82 6.80
CA SER A 394 -42.35 21.66 6.03
C SER A 394 -43.62 21.84 6.88
N GLY A 395 -43.58 21.55 8.18
CA GLY A 395 -44.75 21.58 9.07
C GLY A 395 -45.23 22.98 9.50
N LYS A 396 -44.57 24.07 9.10
CA LYS A 396 -45.03 25.45 9.37
C LYS A 396 -45.81 26.08 8.22
N GLN A 397 -45.95 25.43 7.07
CA GLN A 397 -46.97 25.82 6.10
C GLN A 397 -48.31 25.21 6.51
N ARG A 398 -48.92 25.74 7.59
CA ARG A 398 -50.38 25.68 7.69
C ARG A 398 -50.90 26.56 6.56
N LEU A 399 -51.24 25.95 5.43
CA LEU A 399 -52.05 26.59 4.42
C LEU A 399 -53.29 27.13 5.15
N PRO A 400 -53.59 28.44 5.04
CA PRO A 400 -54.82 28.97 5.61
C PRO A 400 -55.98 28.16 5.03
N ALA A 401 -56.92 27.78 5.90
CA ALA A 401 -58.14 27.11 5.46
C ALA A 401 -58.75 27.91 4.29
N PRO A 402 -59.18 27.24 3.21
CA PRO A 402 -59.67 27.92 2.03
C PRO A 402 -60.78 28.87 2.45
N ALA A 403 -60.56 30.17 2.23
CA ALA A 403 -61.59 31.17 2.44
C ALA A 403 -62.76 30.81 1.53
N GLU A 404 -63.88 30.53 2.18
CA GLU A 404 -65.18 30.27 1.59
C GLU A 404 -65.48 31.40 0.57
N GLN A 405 -65.35 31.07 -0.72
CA GLN A 405 -65.68 31.99 -1.80
C GLN A 405 -67.20 32.14 -1.83
N LEU A 406 -67.67 33.18 -1.14
CA LEU A 406 -69.01 33.72 -1.31
C LEU A 406 -69.23 34.09 -2.79
N HIS A 407 -70.12 33.33 -3.42
CA HIS A 407 -70.78 33.65 -4.67
C HIS A 407 -71.28 35.09 -4.66
N ASN A 408 -70.78 35.91 -5.58
CA ASN A 408 -71.50 37.11 -6.01
C ASN A 408 -71.55 37.13 -7.54
N GLY A 409 -72.66 36.61 -8.06
CA GLY A 409 -73.00 36.74 -9.46
C GLY A 409 -73.62 38.10 -9.72
N LYS A 410 -73.20 38.76 -10.81
CA LYS A 410 -74.12 39.46 -11.73
C LYS A 410 -73.38 40.11 -12.90
N ASN A 411 -74.02 39.97 -14.07
CA ASN A 411 -74.01 40.88 -15.22
C ASN A 411 -73.17 40.47 -16.44
N ARG A 412 -73.72 39.48 -17.14
CA ARG A 412 -74.16 39.53 -18.54
C ARG A 412 -74.21 40.96 -19.14
N ARG A 413 -73.47 41.20 -20.22
CA ARG A 413 -73.90 42.04 -21.35
C ARG A 413 -73.24 41.56 -22.65
N GLU A 414 -74.12 41.25 -23.59
CA GLU A 414 -73.88 40.80 -24.96
C GLU A 414 -73.55 41.98 -25.89
N SER A 415 -72.82 41.69 -26.99
CA SER A 415 -73.00 42.20 -28.38
C SER A 415 -71.63 42.38 -29.09
N PRO A 416 -71.56 42.42 -30.44
CA PRO A 416 -71.85 41.32 -31.36
C PRO A 416 -70.76 41.12 -32.44
N ARG A 417 -70.94 40.05 -33.22
CA ARG A 417 -70.26 39.65 -34.47
C ARG A 417 -69.93 40.78 -35.45
N GLN A 418 -68.79 40.64 -36.14
CA GLN A 418 -68.67 40.91 -37.57
C GLN A 418 -67.71 39.92 -38.25
N ASP A 419 -68.18 39.41 -39.39
CA ASP A 419 -67.63 38.36 -40.25
C ASP A 419 -66.68 38.89 -41.35
N ALA A 420 -66.14 37.94 -42.12
CA ALA A 420 -65.48 38.01 -43.45
C ALA A 420 -63.98 38.37 -43.45
N GLY A 421 -63.10 37.78 -44.25
CA GLY A 421 -63.17 36.75 -45.31
C GLY A 421 -61.74 36.23 -45.57
N ASN A 422 -61.55 34.97 -45.92
CA ASN A 422 -61.46 34.42 -47.28
C ASN A 422 -60.12 34.65 -48.02
N GLY A 423 -59.59 33.57 -48.63
CA GLY A 423 -58.39 33.50 -49.47
C GLY A 423 -57.21 32.83 -48.75
N GLY A 424 -56.68 31.66 -49.09
CA GLY A 424 -56.70 30.91 -50.34
C GLY A 424 -55.29 30.90 -50.95
N VAL A 425 -54.79 29.68 -51.27
CA VAL A 425 -53.91 29.35 -52.41
C VAL A 425 -52.37 29.21 -52.20
N LEU A 426 -51.93 27.94 -52.41
CA LEU A 426 -50.71 27.38 -53.04
C LEU A 426 -49.29 27.52 -52.43
N GLY A 427 -48.57 26.38 -52.44
CA GLY A 427 -47.15 26.34 -52.83
C GLY A 427 -46.18 25.51 -51.96
N ARG A 428 -45.99 24.22 -52.29
CA ARG A 428 -44.71 23.47 -52.11
C ARG A 428 -43.63 24.05 -53.09
N PRO A 429 -42.29 23.73 -53.06
CA PRO A 429 -41.61 22.53 -52.53
C PRO A 429 -40.17 22.71 -51.92
N LEU A 430 -39.61 21.58 -51.44
CA LEU A 430 -38.21 21.07 -51.43
C LEU A 430 -36.98 22.00 -51.51
N LEU A 431 -35.95 21.69 -50.69
CA LEU A 431 -34.49 21.58 -50.94
C LEU A 431 -33.83 21.30 -49.56
N SER A 432 -33.29 20.11 -49.25
CA SER A 432 -31.99 19.51 -49.59
C SER A 432 -30.72 20.25 -49.11
N ARG A 433 -29.97 19.53 -48.25
CA ARG A 433 -28.51 19.46 -48.05
C ARG A 433 -27.72 20.59 -47.35
N GLY A 434 -26.96 20.12 -46.36
CA GLY A 434 -25.65 20.55 -45.88
C GLY A 434 -25.11 19.43 -45.01
#